data_AF-A0ABD4TDJ5-F1
#
_entry.id   AF-A0ABD4TDJ5-F1
#
_cell.length_a   1.000
_cell.length_b   1.000
_cell.length_c   1.000
_cell.angle_alpha   90.00
_cell.angle_beta   90.00
_cell.angle_gamma   90.00
#
_symmetry.space_group_name_H-M   'P 1'
#
loop_
_entity.id
_entity.type
_entity.pdbx_description
1 polymer ?
#
loop_
_entity_poly.entity_id
_entity_poly.type
_entity_poly.pdbx_seq_one_letter_code
_entity_poly.pdbx_strand_id
1 'polypeptide(L)'
;MRKQKLINALLYAVEHDRRIGRTKLLKFIFFVDLIYYNQRGTTLCGTTYIRMPKGPAEAAAFELTSESNAYFDVKAPTTKAYPGRRTSGGRSRSRSYEPYVYRPKVHADLSLFTPYEWVLLRTVLQWMKFQKADRISDVTHQFRLWKEFSDGEEIPLERFQLNPNELAYLEYCGLHADGFERTFCTGILPLSSEVAGALHPLKAERIATVEEILDHFIAAYPLPALEIFYDAYLAWDDAYRSTLRHNPLHAPTLAAGGCDALCFVSHVIATKMIPVAYKEEQLKEFCDTAERRFNIERDAIARDIPPSLPPDSDGEVSALVDMAMRISRDLACSESPAGRR
;
A
#
# COMPACT_ATOMS: atom_id res chain seq x y z
N MET A 1 -6.94 10.63 5.65
CA MET A 1 -6.97 9.99 4.30
C MET A 1 -7.43 8.53 4.34
N ARG A 2 -6.77 7.61 5.06
CA ARG A 2 -7.11 6.16 5.06
C ARG A 2 -8.56 5.83 5.42
N LYS A 3 -9.11 6.44 6.48
CA LYS A 3 -10.54 6.28 6.84
C LYS A 3 -11.50 6.66 5.70
N GLN A 4 -11.17 7.71 4.94
CA GLN A 4 -11.98 8.12 3.79
C GLN A 4 -11.90 7.10 2.65
N LYS A 5 -10.68 6.58 2.35
CA LYS A 5 -10.51 5.48 1.40
C LYS A 5 -11.28 4.23 1.84
N LEU A 6 -11.24 3.86 3.11
CA LEU A 6 -12.00 2.73 3.65
C LEU A 6 -13.51 2.87 3.38
N ILE A 7 -14.08 4.03 3.72
CA ILE A 7 -15.52 4.30 3.51
C ILE A 7 -15.86 4.22 2.01
N ASN A 8 -15.06 4.84 1.15
CA ASN A 8 -15.34 4.85 -0.29
C ASN A 8 -15.10 3.49 -0.96
N ALA A 9 -14.18 2.67 -0.46
CA ALA A 9 -14.02 1.28 -0.89
C ALA A 9 -15.24 0.43 -0.52
N LEU A 10 -15.76 0.59 0.70
CA LEU A 10 -17.01 -0.08 1.13
C LEU A 10 -18.21 0.35 0.28
N LEU A 11 -18.37 1.66 0.05
CA LEU A 11 -19.42 2.20 -0.81
C LEU A 11 -19.31 1.64 -2.24
N TYR A 12 -18.12 1.67 -2.82
CA TYR A 12 -17.85 1.12 -4.15
C TYR A 12 -18.31 -0.34 -4.26
N ALA A 13 -17.95 -1.18 -3.28
CA ALA A 13 -18.33 -2.58 -3.26
C ALA A 13 -19.85 -2.78 -3.17
N VAL A 14 -20.54 -2.03 -2.31
CA VAL A 14 -22.00 -2.10 -2.14
C VAL A 14 -22.75 -1.62 -3.39
N GLU A 15 -22.25 -0.59 -4.07
CA GLU A 15 -22.83 -0.08 -5.31
C GLU A 15 -22.74 -1.08 -6.47
N HIS A 16 -21.61 -1.78 -6.58
CA HIS A 16 -21.30 -2.65 -7.71
C HIS A 16 -21.66 -4.12 -7.48
N ASP A 17 -21.93 -4.52 -6.23
CA ASP A 17 -22.53 -5.80 -5.86
C ASP A 17 -23.64 -5.59 -4.82
N ARG A 18 -24.86 -5.32 -5.28
CA ARG A 18 -26.06 -5.14 -4.43
C ARG A 18 -26.42 -6.36 -3.57
N ARG A 19 -25.79 -7.52 -3.81
CA ARG A 19 -26.00 -8.76 -3.05
C ARG A 19 -24.81 -9.09 -2.15
N ILE A 20 -23.84 -8.18 -2.03
CA ILE A 20 -22.68 -8.38 -1.17
C ILE A 20 -23.13 -8.48 0.30
N GLY A 21 -22.97 -9.66 0.87
CA GLY A 21 -23.20 -9.88 2.30
C GLY A 21 -22.04 -9.38 3.14
N ARG A 22 -22.27 -9.18 4.45
CA ARG A 22 -21.28 -8.63 5.38
C ARG A 22 -19.93 -9.32 5.35
N THR A 23 -19.91 -10.66 5.35
CA THR A 23 -18.67 -11.44 5.27
C THR A 23 -17.87 -11.08 4.02
N LYS A 24 -18.50 -11.05 2.84
CA LYS A 24 -17.82 -10.65 1.61
C LYS A 24 -17.34 -9.20 1.69
N LEU A 25 -18.17 -8.29 2.19
CA LEU A 25 -17.79 -6.88 2.30
C LEU A 25 -16.56 -6.65 3.20
N LEU A 26 -16.44 -7.35 4.32
CA LEU A 26 -15.24 -7.30 5.17
C LEU A 26 -14.04 -7.94 4.50
N LYS A 27 -14.25 -9.05 3.79
CA LYS A 27 -13.21 -9.73 3.02
C LYS A 27 -12.68 -8.92 1.85
N PHE A 28 -13.52 -8.10 1.25
CA PHE A 28 -13.13 -7.18 0.20
C PHE A 28 -12.02 -6.24 0.68
N ILE A 29 -12.23 -5.55 1.81
CA ILE A 29 -11.22 -4.68 2.41
C ILE A 29 -9.96 -5.46 2.78
N PHE A 30 -10.11 -6.63 3.40
CA PHE A 30 -8.97 -7.48 3.75
C PHE A 30 -8.10 -7.85 2.54
N PHE A 31 -8.67 -8.32 1.43
CA PHE A 31 -7.89 -8.73 0.26
C PHE A 31 -7.25 -7.55 -0.46
N VAL A 32 -7.95 -6.41 -0.55
CA VAL A 32 -7.39 -5.17 -1.08
C VAL A 32 -6.14 -4.78 -0.29
N ASP A 33 -6.24 -4.75 1.03
CA ASP A 33 -5.11 -4.38 1.88
C ASP A 33 -4.01 -5.45 1.92
N LEU A 34 -4.36 -6.73 1.81
CA LEU A 34 -3.38 -7.81 1.72
C LEU A 34 -2.51 -7.69 0.47
N ILE A 35 -3.13 -7.48 -0.69
CA ILE A 35 -2.42 -7.32 -1.96
C ILE A 35 -1.58 -6.03 -1.93
N TYR A 36 -2.21 -4.92 -1.55
CA TYR A 36 -1.54 -3.61 -1.49
C TYR A 36 -0.35 -3.64 -0.51
N TYR A 37 -0.47 -4.29 0.64
CA TYR A 37 0.63 -4.46 1.60
C TYR A 37 1.79 -5.25 1.02
N ASN A 38 1.51 -6.34 0.31
CA ASN A 38 2.59 -7.13 -0.28
C ASN A 38 3.30 -6.40 -1.40
N GLN A 39 2.65 -5.45 -2.08
CA GLN A 39 3.26 -4.64 -3.12
C GLN A 39 3.91 -3.34 -2.57
N ARG A 40 3.37 -2.74 -1.50
CA ARG A 40 3.76 -1.38 -1.03
C ARG A 40 4.31 -1.31 0.39
N GLY A 41 4.29 -2.41 1.15
CA GLY A 41 4.72 -2.44 2.54
C GLY A 41 3.79 -1.71 3.52
N THR A 42 2.61 -1.29 3.08
CA THR A 42 1.59 -0.64 3.93
C THR A 42 0.20 -0.97 3.43
N THR A 43 -0.84 -0.73 4.23
CA THR A 43 -2.24 -0.93 3.85
C THR A 43 -2.81 0.30 3.14
N LEU A 44 -3.80 0.07 2.26
CA LEU A 44 -4.52 1.11 1.53
C LEU A 44 -5.62 1.74 2.40
N CYS A 45 -6.44 0.91 3.03
CA CYS A 45 -7.63 1.31 3.79
C CYS A 45 -7.48 1.08 5.29
N GLY A 46 -7.19 -0.16 5.68
CA GLY A 46 -7.28 -0.63 7.05
C GLY A 46 -6.11 -0.24 7.94
N THR A 47 -6.36 -0.10 9.23
CA THR A 47 -5.30 0.17 10.22
C THR A 47 -5.19 -0.92 11.26
N THR A 48 -6.31 -1.56 11.62
CA THR A 48 -6.36 -2.56 12.67
C THR A 48 -7.19 -3.74 12.19
N TYR A 49 -6.58 -4.92 12.19
CA TYR A 49 -7.24 -6.16 11.80
C TYR A 49 -7.43 -7.05 13.00
N ILE A 50 -8.62 -7.62 13.10
CA ILE A 50 -8.99 -8.57 14.15
C ILE A 50 -9.22 -9.92 13.51
N ARG A 51 -8.68 -10.99 14.10
CA ARG A 51 -8.99 -12.36 13.70
C ARG A 51 -10.42 -12.68 14.10
N MET A 52 -11.26 -12.99 13.12
CA MET A 52 -12.67 -13.38 13.34
C MET A 52 -12.92 -14.83 12.85
N PRO A 53 -14.03 -15.48 13.27
CA PRO A 53 -14.31 -16.88 12.92
C PRO A 53 -14.47 -17.15 11.42
N LYS A 54 -14.84 -16.12 10.65
CA LYS A 54 -14.98 -16.18 9.19
C LYS A 54 -13.78 -15.55 8.45
N GLY A 55 -12.67 -15.42 9.17
CA GLY A 55 -11.41 -14.86 8.73
C GLY A 55 -11.19 -13.42 9.22
N PRO A 56 -10.02 -12.81 8.96
CA PRO A 56 -9.71 -11.45 9.42
C PRO A 56 -10.72 -10.40 8.95
N ALA A 57 -10.94 -9.38 9.78
CA ALA A 57 -11.75 -8.21 9.47
C ALA A 57 -11.07 -6.93 9.96
N GLU A 58 -11.15 -5.86 9.18
CA GLU A 58 -10.72 -4.53 9.59
C GLU A 58 -11.72 -3.97 10.61
N ALA A 59 -11.23 -3.44 11.74
CA ALA A 59 -12.04 -3.09 12.89
C ALA A 59 -13.07 -2.00 12.57
N ALA A 60 -12.65 -0.90 11.93
CA ALA A 60 -13.54 0.19 11.55
C ALA A 60 -14.56 -0.24 10.48
N ALA A 61 -14.17 -1.10 9.55
CA ALA A 61 -15.06 -1.71 8.56
C ALA A 61 -16.10 -2.60 9.23
N PHE A 62 -15.69 -3.38 10.23
CA PHE A 62 -16.59 -4.20 11.02
C PHE A 62 -17.66 -3.34 11.70
N GLU A 63 -17.27 -2.26 12.37
CA GLU A 63 -18.18 -1.31 12.99
C GLU A 63 -19.11 -0.65 11.98
N LEU A 64 -18.54 -0.04 10.92
CA LEU A 64 -19.29 0.65 9.86
C LEU A 64 -20.34 -0.26 9.21
N THR A 65 -20.06 -1.56 9.06
CA THR A 65 -20.96 -2.51 8.38
C THR A 65 -21.96 -3.20 9.31
N SER A 66 -21.97 -2.87 10.61
CA SER A 66 -22.86 -3.47 11.60
C SER A 66 -24.26 -2.86 11.59
N GLU A 67 -24.34 -1.53 11.45
CA GLU A 67 -25.57 -0.75 11.64
C GLU A 67 -25.66 0.38 10.61
N SER A 68 -26.89 0.86 10.38
CA SER A 68 -27.14 2.01 9.51
C SER A 68 -26.38 3.23 10.00
N ASN A 69 -25.77 3.96 9.08
CA ASN A 69 -24.98 5.15 9.39
C ASN A 69 -25.22 6.24 8.32
N ALA A 70 -24.35 7.26 8.28
CA ALA A 70 -24.44 8.36 7.32
C ALA A 70 -24.22 7.92 5.86
N TYR A 71 -23.52 6.80 5.62
CA TYR A 71 -23.08 6.35 4.30
C TYR A 71 -23.98 5.28 3.69
N PHE A 72 -24.55 4.38 4.49
CA PHE A 72 -25.48 3.36 4.01
C PHE A 72 -26.46 2.90 5.10
N ASP A 73 -27.63 2.41 4.65
CA ASP A 73 -28.56 1.68 5.49
C ASP A 73 -28.19 0.20 5.54
N VAL A 74 -28.30 -0.39 6.74
CA VAL A 74 -28.04 -1.81 7.00
C VAL A 74 -29.32 -2.46 7.47
N LYS A 75 -29.82 -3.44 6.71
CA LYS A 75 -30.84 -4.37 7.20
C LYS A 75 -30.12 -5.61 7.72
N ALA A 76 -30.03 -5.72 9.05
CA ALA A 76 -29.49 -6.90 9.70
C ALA A 76 -30.42 -8.14 9.49
N PRO A 77 -29.86 -9.36 9.52
CA PRO A 77 -30.62 -10.60 9.53
C PRO A 77 -31.64 -10.61 10.67
N THR A 78 -32.93 -10.84 10.38
CA THR A 78 -33.88 -11.15 11.45
C THR A 78 -33.66 -12.60 11.89
N THR A 79 -33.03 -12.79 13.04
CA THR A 79 -32.99 -14.10 13.71
C THR A 79 -34.39 -14.42 14.25
N LYS A 80 -35.28 -14.95 13.41
CA LYS A 80 -36.46 -15.65 13.93
C LYS A 80 -36.00 -17.01 14.48
N ALA A 81 -35.51 -17.00 15.72
CA ALA A 81 -35.35 -18.18 16.53
C ALA A 81 -36.76 -18.67 16.93
N TYR A 82 -37.43 -19.43 16.06
CA TYR A 82 -38.49 -20.30 16.56
C TYR A 82 -37.81 -21.43 17.31
N PRO A 83 -38.09 -21.64 18.61
CA PRO A 83 -37.64 -22.83 19.33
C PRO A 83 -38.37 -24.02 18.70
N GLY A 84 -37.76 -24.61 17.67
CA GLY A 84 -38.27 -25.79 17.01
C GLY A 84 -38.27 -26.96 17.98
N ARG A 85 -39.47 -27.31 18.47
CA ARG A 85 -39.75 -28.58 19.13
C ARG A 85 -39.14 -29.70 18.27
N ARG A 86 -38.21 -30.47 18.84
CA ARG A 86 -37.62 -31.64 18.19
C ARG A 86 -38.72 -32.67 17.93
N THR A 87 -39.33 -32.65 16.74
CA THR A 87 -40.10 -33.78 16.24
C THR A 87 -39.14 -34.74 15.58
N SER A 88 -38.95 -35.89 16.22
CA SER A 88 -38.25 -37.06 15.70
C SER A 88 -38.78 -37.40 14.30
N GLY A 89 -37.93 -37.36 13.28
CA GLY A 89 -38.23 -37.89 11.93
C GLY A 89 -38.45 -36.90 10.78
N GLY A 90 -38.39 -35.59 10.99
CA GLY A 90 -38.60 -34.60 9.90
C GLY A 90 -37.29 -34.17 9.22
N ARG A 91 -37.22 -34.28 7.88
CA ARG A 91 -36.13 -33.69 7.06
C ARG A 91 -35.88 -32.24 7.49
N SER A 92 -34.63 -31.94 7.82
CA SER A 92 -34.18 -30.61 8.25
C SER A 92 -34.68 -29.54 7.28
N ARG A 93 -35.67 -28.75 7.69
CA ARG A 93 -36.09 -27.56 6.95
C ARG A 93 -34.88 -26.62 6.94
N SER A 94 -34.30 -26.43 5.76
CA SER A 94 -33.22 -25.46 5.52
C SER A 94 -33.57 -24.15 6.20
N ARG A 95 -32.79 -23.77 7.23
CA ARG A 95 -32.92 -22.46 7.88
C ARG A 95 -32.59 -21.42 6.81
N SER A 96 -33.59 -20.69 6.33
CA SER A 96 -33.37 -19.53 5.46
C SER A 96 -32.75 -18.41 6.30
N TYR A 97 -31.44 -18.34 6.35
CA TYR A 97 -30.73 -17.20 6.93
C TYR A 97 -30.86 -16.03 5.96
N GLU A 98 -31.59 -14.98 6.34
CA GLU A 98 -31.58 -13.72 5.57
C GLU A 98 -30.21 -13.06 5.76
N PRO A 99 -29.45 -12.77 4.69
CA PRO A 99 -28.17 -12.10 4.82
C PRO A 99 -28.36 -10.61 5.16
N TYR A 100 -27.29 -9.97 5.63
CA TYR A 100 -27.21 -8.51 5.68
C TYR A 100 -27.50 -7.93 4.29
N VAL A 101 -28.29 -6.84 4.25
CA VAL A 101 -28.54 -6.07 3.03
C VAL A 101 -28.09 -4.63 3.26
N TYR A 102 -27.29 -4.12 2.32
CA TYR A 102 -26.74 -2.77 2.35
C TYR A 102 -27.41 -1.91 1.28
N ARG A 103 -27.75 -0.66 1.60
CA ARG A 103 -28.22 0.34 0.64
C ARG A 103 -27.40 1.62 0.77
N PRO A 104 -26.63 2.02 -0.25
CA PRO A 104 -25.81 3.23 -0.18
C PRO A 104 -26.72 4.47 -0.14
N LYS A 105 -26.36 5.44 0.71
CA LYS A 105 -26.99 6.76 0.82
C LYS A 105 -26.25 7.83 0.03
N VAL A 106 -24.95 7.61 -0.19
CA VAL A 106 -24.05 8.48 -0.94
C VAL A 106 -23.27 7.66 -1.94
N HIS A 107 -22.76 8.31 -2.98
CA HIS A 107 -21.92 7.65 -3.97
C HIS A 107 -20.48 7.51 -3.49
N ALA A 108 -19.81 6.44 -3.93
CA ALA A 108 -18.36 6.31 -3.70
C ALA A 108 -17.62 7.42 -4.47
N ASP A 109 -16.77 8.17 -3.76
CA ASP A 109 -15.82 9.10 -4.35
C ASP A 109 -14.56 8.36 -4.78
N LEU A 110 -14.50 8.05 -6.07
CA LEU A 110 -13.38 7.34 -6.67
C LEU A 110 -12.17 8.23 -6.96
N SER A 111 -12.32 9.57 -6.90
CA SER A 111 -11.21 10.51 -7.13
C SER A 111 -10.12 10.43 -6.06
N LEU A 112 -10.44 9.82 -4.92
CA LEU A 112 -9.51 9.57 -3.83
C LEU A 112 -8.51 8.45 -4.13
N PHE A 113 -8.79 7.61 -5.11
CA PHE A 113 -7.96 6.46 -5.45
C PHE A 113 -7.09 6.74 -6.66
N THR A 114 -5.86 6.26 -6.60
CA THR A 114 -4.96 6.29 -7.76
C THR A 114 -5.40 5.26 -8.79
N PRO A 115 -4.98 5.37 -10.07
CA PRO A 115 -5.39 4.41 -11.11
C PRO A 115 -5.15 2.95 -10.73
N TYR A 116 -4.00 2.66 -10.11
CA TYR A 116 -3.68 1.34 -9.59
C TYR A 116 -4.64 0.91 -8.47
N GLU A 117 -4.85 1.76 -7.47
CA GLU A 117 -5.74 1.45 -6.34
C GLU A 117 -7.17 1.17 -6.83
N TRP A 118 -7.66 1.93 -7.82
CA TRP A 118 -8.96 1.68 -8.43
C TRP A 118 -9.03 0.33 -9.15
N VAL A 119 -8.01 -0.01 -9.94
CA VAL A 119 -7.90 -1.33 -10.60
C VAL A 119 -7.86 -2.46 -9.57
N LEU A 120 -7.15 -2.27 -8.46
CA LEU A 120 -7.08 -3.24 -7.38
C LEU A 120 -8.46 -3.47 -6.75
N LEU A 121 -9.18 -2.40 -6.37
CA LEU A 121 -10.55 -2.48 -5.86
C LEU A 121 -11.45 -3.25 -6.84
N ARG A 122 -11.38 -2.89 -8.13
CA ARG A 122 -12.20 -3.52 -9.17
C ARG A 122 -11.89 -5.01 -9.33
N THR A 123 -10.61 -5.37 -9.34
CA THR A 123 -10.14 -6.75 -9.52
C THR A 123 -10.58 -7.63 -8.36
N VAL A 124 -10.35 -7.19 -7.12
CA VAL A 124 -10.73 -7.95 -5.93
C VAL A 124 -12.25 -8.12 -5.89
N LEU A 125 -13.02 -7.05 -6.14
CA LEU A 125 -14.48 -7.15 -6.15
C LEU A 125 -15.00 -8.10 -7.22
N GLN A 126 -14.43 -8.03 -8.43
CA GLN A 126 -14.82 -8.89 -9.54
C GLN A 126 -14.49 -10.36 -9.25
N TRP A 127 -13.29 -10.65 -8.71
CA TRP A 127 -12.92 -11.98 -8.25
C TRP A 127 -13.92 -12.49 -7.22
N MET A 128 -14.24 -11.68 -6.21
CA MET A 128 -15.17 -12.05 -5.14
C MET A 128 -16.59 -12.28 -5.64
N LYS A 129 -17.06 -11.53 -6.63
CA LYS A 129 -18.45 -11.57 -7.13
C LYS A 129 -18.90 -12.99 -7.49
N PHE A 130 -18.00 -13.78 -8.09
CA PHE A 130 -18.28 -15.16 -8.51
C PHE A 130 -18.02 -16.21 -7.43
N GLN A 131 -17.51 -15.82 -6.26
CA GLN A 131 -17.23 -16.74 -5.16
C GLN A 131 -18.35 -16.76 -4.12
N LYS A 132 -18.57 -17.94 -3.54
CA LYS A 132 -19.38 -18.12 -2.34
C LYS A 132 -18.61 -17.60 -1.12
N ALA A 133 -19.33 -17.04 -0.15
CA ALA A 133 -18.71 -16.48 1.06
C ALA A 133 -17.83 -17.49 1.80
N ASP A 134 -18.27 -18.75 1.94
CA ASP A 134 -17.49 -19.80 2.62
C ASP A 134 -16.16 -20.07 1.90
N ARG A 135 -16.16 -20.13 0.56
CA ARG A 135 -14.92 -20.30 -0.21
C ARG A 135 -13.94 -19.14 0.02
N ILE A 136 -14.44 -17.90 0.11
CA ILE A 136 -13.59 -16.73 0.40
C ILE A 136 -13.01 -16.82 1.82
N SER A 137 -13.80 -17.27 2.80
CA SER A 137 -13.30 -17.52 4.15
C SER A 137 -12.23 -18.61 4.16
N ASP A 138 -12.44 -19.72 3.44
CA ASP A 138 -11.48 -20.83 3.32
C ASP A 138 -10.13 -20.36 2.78
N VAL A 139 -10.12 -19.46 1.79
CA VAL A 139 -8.87 -18.83 1.29
C VAL A 139 -8.16 -18.11 2.43
N THR A 140 -8.88 -17.25 3.18
CA THR A 140 -8.25 -16.51 4.28
C THR A 140 -7.76 -17.39 5.42
N HIS A 141 -8.37 -18.56 5.62
CA HIS A 141 -7.96 -19.51 6.64
C HIS A 141 -6.69 -20.27 6.28
N GLN A 142 -6.18 -20.16 5.05
CA GLN A 142 -4.89 -20.75 4.69
C GLN A 142 -3.69 -19.90 5.10
N PHE A 143 -3.88 -18.61 5.34
CA PHE A 143 -2.80 -17.70 5.71
C PHE A 143 -2.43 -17.81 7.19
N ARG A 144 -1.15 -17.64 7.49
CA ARG A 144 -0.58 -17.64 8.84
C ARG A 144 -1.25 -16.60 9.73
N LEU A 145 -1.52 -15.40 9.19
CA LEU A 145 -2.20 -14.31 9.89
C LEU A 145 -3.58 -14.68 10.45
N TRP A 146 -4.19 -15.77 9.99
CA TRP A 146 -5.42 -16.30 10.58
C TRP A 146 -5.17 -17.55 11.44
N LYS A 147 -4.21 -18.39 11.06
CA LYS A 147 -3.88 -19.65 11.77
C LYS A 147 -3.17 -19.41 13.10
N GLU A 148 -2.36 -18.36 13.20
CA GLU A 148 -1.50 -18.08 14.36
C GLU A 148 -2.23 -17.34 15.50
N PHE A 149 -3.44 -16.82 15.26
CA PHE A 149 -4.17 -15.94 16.18
C PHE A 149 -5.54 -16.50 16.57
N SER A 150 -6.02 -16.13 17.75
CA SER A 150 -7.30 -16.50 18.35
C SER A 150 -8.41 -15.48 18.06
N ASP A 151 -9.68 -15.89 18.17
CA ASP A 151 -10.81 -15.03 17.79
C ASP A 151 -10.87 -13.82 18.71
N GLY A 152 -10.95 -12.62 18.12
CA GLY A 152 -10.91 -11.35 18.84
C GLY A 152 -9.51 -10.79 19.04
N GLU A 153 -8.44 -11.52 18.69
CA GLU A 153 -7.08 -10.98 18.76
C GLU A 153 -6.78 -10.05 17.58
N GLU A 154 -6.00 -9.01 17.87
CA GLU A 154 -5.44 -8.14 16.86
C GLU A 154 -4.33 -8.86 16.08
N ILE A 155 -4.35 -8.70 14.76
CA ILE A 155 -3.34 -9.23 13.84
C ILE A 155 -2.32 -8.12 13.57
N PRO A 156 -1.05 -8.28 13.97
CA PRO A 156 0.01 -7.33 13.64
C PRO A 156 0.14 -7.14 12.12
N LEU A 157 0.30 -5.91 11.65
CA LEU A 157 0.36 -5.62 10.21
C LEU A 157 1.53 -6.31 9.52
N GLU A 158 2.63 -6.57 10.23
CA GLU A 158 3.79 -7.31 9.71
C GLU A 158 3.41 -8.72 9.27
N ARG A 159 2.33 -9.30 9.83
CA ARG A 159 1.81 -10.61 9.41
C ARG A 159 1.09 -10.58 8.07
N PHE A 160 0.84 -9.40 7.49
CA PHE A 160 0.36 -9.29 6.10
C PHE A 160 1.47 -9.60 5.09
N GLN A 161 2.75 -9.55 5.48
CA GLN A 161 3.85 -9.95 4.61
C GLN A 161 3.78 -11.46 4.35
N LEU A 162 3.32 -11.81 3.16
CA LEU A 162 3.14 -13.19 2.74
C LEU A 162 4.49 -13.81 2.40
N ASN A 163 4.67 -15.06 2.83
CA ASN A 163 5.82 -15.87 2.42
C ASN A 163 5.61 -16.44 1.00
N PRO A 164 6.65 -17.02 0.36
CA PRO A 164 6.54 -17.56 -1.00
C PRO A 164 5.38 -18.55 -1.21
N ASN A 165 5.09 -19.40 -0.22
CA ASN A 165 3.99 -20.37 -0.33
C ASN A 165 2.62 -19.70 -0.27
N GLU A 166 2.47 -18.67 0.58
CA GLU A 166 1.23 -17.91 0.69
C GLU A 166 0.96 -17.05 -0.55
N LEU A 167 2.00 -16.50 -1.17
CA LEU A 167 1.91 -15.76 -2.44
C LEU A 167 1.49 -16.70 -3.58
N ALA A 168 2.15 -17.85 -3.70
CA ALA A 168 1.80 -18.87 -4.69
C ALA A 168 0.35 -19.37 -4.49
N TYR A 169 -0.10 -19.50 -3.23
CA TYR A 169 -1.48 -19.87 -2.93
C TYR A 169 -2.48 -18.76 -3.30
N LEU A 170 -2.14 -17.49 -3.04
CA LEU A 170 -2.97 -16.35 -3.43
C LEU A 170 -3.12 -16.28 -4.96
N GLU A 171 -2.02 -16.45 -5.69
CA GLU A 171 -1.99 -16.51 -7.16
C GLU A 171 -2.83 -17.67 -7.69
N TYR A 172 -2.69 -18.86 -7.09
CA TYR A 172 -3.53 -20.02 -7.41
C TYR A 172 -5.03 -19.75 -7.19
N CYS A 173 -5.37 -18.92 -6.21
CA CYS A 173 -6.75 -18.50 -5.97
C CYS A 173 -7.25 -17.46 -7.00
N GLY A 174 -6.38 -16.93 -7.86
CA GLY A 174 -6.70 -15.94 -8.90
C GLY A 174 -6.55 -14.50 -8.43
N LEU A 175 -5.71 -14.24 -7.41
CA LEU A 175 -5.38 -12.89 -6.94
C LEU A 175 -3.86 -12.69 -7.00
N HIS A 176 -3.45 -11.56 -7.54
CA HIS A 176 -2.04 -11.25 -7.80
C HIS A 176 -1.49 -10.25 -6.79
N ALA A 177 -0.31 -10.52 -6.24
CA ALA A 177 0.36 -9.65 -5.26
C ALA A 177 1.90 -9.75 -5.30
N ASP A 178 2.47 -10.42 -6.30
CA ASP A 178 3.89 -10.73 -6.41
C ASP A 178 4.37 -10.47 -7.82
N GLY A 179 5.63 -10.10 -8.01
CA GLY A 179 6.13 -9.73 -9.33
C GLY A 179 7.19 -8.65 -9.24
N PHE A 180 7.59 -8.15 -10.41
CA PHE A 180 8.60 -7.08 -10.47
C PHE A 180 8.14 -5.82 -9.74
N GLU A 181 6.85 -5.47 -9.80
CA GLU A 181 6.34 -4.29 -9.12
C GLU A 181 6.48 -4.37 -7.60
N ARG A 182 6.44 -5.59 -7.03
CA ARG A 182 6.72 -5.79 -5.60
C ARG A 182 8.20 -5.57 -5.30
N THR A 183 9.10 -6.18 -6.06
CA THR A 183 10.55 -5.99 -5.89
C THR A 183 10.92 -4.51 -6.01
N PHE A 184 10.41 -3.85 -7.05
CA PHE A 184 10.58 -2.44 -7.28
C PHE A 184 10.06 -1.60 -6.09
N CYS A 185 8.80 -1.77 -5.71
CA CYS A 185 8.20 -0.91 -4.69
C CYS A 185 8.74 -1.12 -3.27
N THR A 186 9.01 -2.38 -2.90
CA THR A 186 9.61 -2.68 -1.60
C THR A 186 11.07 -2.24 -1.50
N GLY A 187 11.77 -2.08 -2.63
CA GLY A 187 13.11 -1.50 -2.66
C GLY A 187 13.09 0.03 -2.71
N ILE A 188 12.30 0.63 -3.59
CA ILE A 188 12.36 2.08 -3.86
C ILE A 188 11.68 2.93 -2.78
N LEU A 189 10.56 2.49 -2.18
CA LEU A 189 9.81 3.31 -1.22
C LEU A 189 10.58 3.58 0.08
N PRO A 190 11.19 2.57 0.74
CA PRO A 190 12.02 2.82 1.92
C PRO A 190 13.26 3.65 1.57
N LEU A 191 13.91 3.32 0.46
CA LEU A 191 15.06 4.04 -0.06
C LEU A 191 14.75 5.53 -0.30
N SER A 192 13.59 5.84 -0.87
CA SER A 192 13.16 7.22 -1.11
C SER A 192 12.92 8.00 0.18
N SER A 193 12.43 7.32 1.21
CA SER A 193 12.23 7.92 2.53
C SER A 193 13.58 8.23 3.20
N GLU A 194 14.56 7.34 3.06
CA GLU A 194 15.94 7.58 3.50
C GLU A 194 16.57 8.76 2.74
N VAL A 195 16.45 8.76 1.40
CA VAL A 195 16.96 9.82 0.52
C VAL A 195 16.38 11.19 0.90
N ALA A 196 15.08 11.28 1.14
CA ALA A 196 14.42 12.53 1.54
C ALA A 196 14.81 12.99 2.96
N GLY A 197 15.19 12.06 3.84
CA GLY A 197 15.65 12.36 5.19
C GLY A 197 17.06 12.95 5.24
N ALA A 198 17.80 12.94 4.13
CA ALA A 198 19.11 13.57 4.06
C ALA A 198 18.97 15.10 4.11
N LEU A 199 19.39 15.70 5.23
CA LEU A 199 19.43 17.16 5.45
C LEU A 199 20.34 17.93 4.47
N HIS A 200 21.11 17.21 3.65
CA HIS A 200 22.07 17.73 2.67
C HIS A 200 21.97 16.93 1.36
N PRO A 201 22.35 17.53 0.20
CA PRO A 201 22.55 16.77 -1.03
C PRO A 201 23.45 15.56 -0.77
N LEU A 202 23.06 14.40 -1.29
CA LEU A 202 23.76 13.15 -1.03
C LEU A 202 25.22 13.25 -1.49
N LYS A 203 26.15 12.78 -0.65
CA LYS A 203 27.56 12.66 -1.06
C LYS A 203 27.67 11.72 -2.27
N ALA A 204 28.66 11.94 -3.13
CA ALA A 204 28.85 11.15 -4.34
C ALA A 204 28.86 9.63 -4.10
N GLU A 205 29.47 9.17 -2.99
CA GLU A 205 29.47 7.76 -2.60
C GLU A 205 28.07 7.21 -2.32
N ARG A 206 27.20 8.01 -1.69
CA ARG A 206 25.81 7.62 -1.42
C ARG A 206 25.00 7.62 -2.71
N ILE A 207 25.18 8.62 -3.58
CA ILE A 207 24.54 8.64 -4.90
C ILE A 207 24.91 7.37 -5.68
N ALA A 208 26.19 7.00 -5.72
CA ALA A 208 26.65 5.79 -6.39
C ALA A 208 25.98 4.52 -5.85
N THR A 209 25.86 4.37 -4.52
CA THR A 209 25.14 3.22 -3.94
C THR A 209 23.67 3.18 -4.34
N VAL A 210 23.00 4.33 -4.40
CA VAL A 210 21.59 4.39 -4.84
C VAL A 210 21.49 4.06 -6.33
N GLU A 211 22.39 4.59 -7.17
CA GLU A 211 22.42 4.31 -8.61
C GLU A 211 22.66 2.83 -8.90
N GLU A 212 23.51 2.14 -8.12
CA GLU A 212 23.68 0.68 -8.23
C GLU A 212 22.37 -0.10 -8.01
N ILE A 213 21.52 0.35 -7.07
CA ILE A 213 20.20 -0.25 -6.84
C ILE A 213 19.27 0.01 -8.03
N LEU A 214 19.29 1.23 -8.59
CA LEU A 214 18.47 1.58 -9.76
C LEU A 214 18.90 0.79 -11.00
N ASP A 215 20.20 0.63 -11.22
CA ASP A 215 20.76 -0.17 -12.31
C ASP A 215 20.37 -1.65 -12.18
N HIS A 216 20.29 -2.17 -10.95
CA HIS A 216 19.75 -3.51 -10.71
C HIS A 216 18.27 -3.63 -11.12
N PHE A 217 17.44 -2.61 -10.86
CA PHE A 217 16.05 -2.61 -11.31
C PHE A 217 15.94 -2.57 -12.84
N ILE A 218 16.77 -1.77 -13.53
CA ILE A 218 16.82 -1.74 -14.99
C ILE A 218 17.18 -3.14 -15.52
N ALA A 219 18.22 -3.77 -14.97
CA ALA A 219 18.67 -5.08 -15.40
C ALA A 219 17.65 -6.20 -15.12
N ALA A 220 16.88 -6.07 -14.04
CA ALA A 220 15.83 -7.01 -13.65
C ALA A 220 14.46 -6.72 -14.30
N TYR A 221 14.34 -5.67 -15.12
CA TYR A 221 13.07 -5.25 -15.69
C TYR A 221 12.49 -6.37 -16.60
N PRO A 222 11.22 -6.75 -16.44
CA PRO A 222 10.68 -7.98 -17.02
C PRO A 222 10.25 -7.78 -18.48
N LEU A 223 11.21 -7.69 -19.40
CA LEU A 223 10.95 -7.72 -20.84
C LEU A 223 10.72 -9.16 -21.35
N PRO A 224 9.82 -9.39 -22.32
CA PRO A 224 8.92 -8.42 -22.96
C PRO A 224 7.61 -8.17 -22.19
N ALA A 225 7.42 -8.80 -21.02
CA ALA A 225 6.13 -8.79 -20.32
C ALA A 225 5.60 -7.38 -19.98
N LEU A 226 6.48 -6.42 -19.70
CA LEU A 226 6.15 -5.01 -19.44
C LEU A 226 6.73 -4.05 -20.50
N GLU A 227 6.98 -4.50 -21.72
CA GLU A 227 7.57 -3.68 -22.79
C GLU A 227 6.81 -2.37 -23.01
N ILE A 228 5.48 -2.40 -22.96
CA ILE A 228 4.61 -1.21 -23.15
C ILE A 228 4.86 -0.08 -22.13
N PHE A 229 5.47 -0.37 -20.98
CA PHE A 229 5.77 0.62 -19.93
C PHE A 229 7.25 0.97 -19.86
N TYR A 230 8.10 0.39 -20.72
CA TYR A 230 9.54 0.52 -20.58
C TYR A 230 10.02 1.97 -20.76
N ASP A 231 9.50 2.70 -21.75
CA ASP A 231 9.87 4.11 -21.97
C ASP A 231 9.45 5.01 -20.79
N ALA A 232 8.24 4.80 -20.26
CA ALA A 232 7.76 5.50 -19.07
C ALA A 232 8.58 5.15 -17.82
N TYR A 233 9.05 3.91 -17.70
CA TYR A 233 9.96 3.49 -16.64
C TYR A 233 11.32 4.19 -16.77
N LEU A 234 11.91 4.26 -17.96
CA LEU A 234 13.17 4.99 -18.18
C LEU A 234 13.03 6.49 -17.87
N ALA A 235 11.91 7.10 -18.27
CA ALA A 235 11.64 8.50 -17.93
C ALA A 235 11.51 8.71 -16.40
N TRP A 236 10.88 7.76 -15.68
CA TRP A 236 10.83 7.77 -14.22
C TRP A 236 12.22 7.62 -13.59
N ASP A 237 13.00 6.69 -14.11
CA ASP A 237 14.33 6.33 -13.65
C ASP A 237 15.32 7.50 -13.78
N ASP A 238 15.24 8.25 -14.89
CA ASP A 238 15.92 9.53 -15.12
C ASP A 238 15.45 10.62 -14.14
N ALA A 239 14.13 10.76 -13.96
CA ALA A 239 13.55 11.72 -13.02
C ALA A 239 13.99 11.43 -11.58
N TYR A 240 14.02 10.16 -11.19
CA TYR A 240 14.45 9.75 -9.86
C TYR A 240 15.95 10.02 -9.66
N ARG A 241 16.82 9.71 -10.62
CA ARG A 241 18.25 10.11 -10.55
C ARG A 241 18.44 11.62 -10.45
N SER A 242 17.58 12.41 -11.10
CA SER A 242 17.58 13.87 -10.96
C SER A 242 17.38 14.30 -9.50
N THR A 243 16.51 13.62 -8.73
CA THR A 243 16.32 13.92 -7.29
C THR A 243 17.58 13.74 -6.47
N LEU A 244 18.36 12.68 -6.74
CA LEU A 244 19.61 12.40 -6.04
C LEU A 244 20.65 13.50 -6.23
N ARG A 245 20.67 14.11 -7.42
CA ARG A 245 21.66 15.11 -7.83
C ARG A 245 21.25 16.54 -7.48
N HIS A 246 19.95 16.82 -7.42
CA HIS A 246 19.44 18.19 -7.31
C HIS A 246 18.64 18.42 -6.02
N ASN A 247 17.50 17.76 -5.86
CA ASN A 247 16.63 17.95 -4.70
C ASN A 247 16.01 16.62 -4.22
N PRO A 248 16.59 16.01 -3.16
CA PRO A 248 16.12 14.73 -2.60
C PRO A 248 14.68 14.75 -2.08
N LEU A 249 14.10 15.93 -1.79
CA LEU A 249 12.74 16.06 -1.27
C LEU A 249 11.66 15.54 -2.24
N HIS A 250 11.98 15.46 -3.52
CA HIS A 250 11.06 14.92 -4.53
C HIS A 250 11.04 13.39 -4.57
N ALA A 251 12.04 12.71 -3.98
CA ALA A 251 12.19 11.26 -4.08
C ALA A 251 10.94 10.47 -3.61
N PRO A 252 10.29 10.78 -2.46
CA PRO A 252 9.13 10.03 -2.01
C PRO A 252 7.93 10.16 -2.95
N THR A 253 7.70 11.37 -3.46
CA THR A 253 6.60 11.64 -4.41
C THR A 253 6.83 10.91 -5.73
N LEU A 254 8.05 10.97 -6.27
CA LEU A 254 8.43 10.26 -7.50
C LEU A 254 8.36 8.75 -7.34
N ALA A 255 8.81 8.20 -6.21
CA ALA A 255 8.72 6.78 -5.95
C ALA A 255 7.28 6.29 -5.81
N ALA A 256 6.43 7.05 -5.11
CA ALA A 256 5.00 6.76 -5.03
C ALA A 256 4.35 6.78 -6.44
N GLY A 257 4.67 7.79 -7.25
CA GLY A 257 4.15 7.94 -8.62
C GLY A 257 4.65 6.85 -9.59
N GLY A 258 5.91 6.44 -9.47
CA GLY A 258 6.51 5.34 -10.23
C GLY A 258 5.90 4.00 -9.86
N CYS A 259 5.76 3.74 -8.56
CA CYS A 259 5.09 2.56 -8.06
C CYS A 259 3.62 2.48 -8.50
N ASP A 260 2.87 3.59 -8.48
CA ASP A 260 1.48 3.63 -8.95
C ASP A 260 1.37 3.29 -10.43
N ALA A 261 2.23 3.86 -11.26
CA ALA A 261 2.22 3.56 -12.69
C ALA A 261 2.62 2.11 -12.97
N LEU A 262 3.70 1.62 -12.36
CA LEU A 262 4.18 0.26 -12.56
C LEU A 262 3.18 -0.78 -12.05
N CYS A 263 2.64 -0.61 -10.84
CA CYS A 263 1.63 -1.53 -10.31
C CYS A 263 0.35 -1.52 -11.15
N PHE A 264 -0.08 -0.36 -11.67
CA PHE A 264 -1.25 -0.30 -12.57
C PHE A 264 -1.02 -1.14 -13.83
N VAL A 265 0.09 -0.90 -14.54
CA VAL A 265 0.37 -1.59 -15.80
C VAL A 265 0.60 -3.09 -15.58
N SER A 266 1.43 -3.44 -14.58
CA SER A 266 1.70 -4.84 -14.22
C SER A 266 0.39 -5.57 -13.89
N HIS A 267 -0.48 -4.96 -13.08
CA HIS A 267 -1.73 -5.58 -12.70
C HIS A 267 -2.70 -5.76 -13.87
N VAL A 268 -2.84 -4.76 -14.76
CA VAL A 268 -3.68 -4.85 -15.97
C VAL A 268 -3.22 -6.00 -16.88
N ILE A 269 -1.89 -6.18 -17.03
CA ILE A 269 -1.29 -7.23 -17.85
C ILE A 269 -1.43 -8.61 -17.18
N ALA A 270 -0.99 -8.74 -15.92
CA ALA A 270 -1.00 -9.99 -15.18
C ALA A 270 -2.41 -10.57 -15.03
N THR A 271 -3.40 -9.72 -14.81
CA THR A 271 -4.80 -10.13 -14.65
C THR A 271 -5.60 -10.17 -15.96
N LYS A 272 -4.92 -10.02 -17.11
CA LYS A 272 -5.51 -10.12 -18.46
C LYS A 272 -6.75 -9.24 -18.64
N MET A 273 -6.69 -8.01 -18.15
CA MET A 273 -7.81 -7.06 -18.26
C MET A 273 -8.00 -6.51 -19.68
N ILE A 274 -7.11 -6.83 -20.61
CA ILE A 274 -7.23 -6.48 -22.04
C ILE A 274 -7.77 -7.70 -22.80
N PRO A 275 -8.81 -7.56 -23.66
CA PRO A 275 -9.60 -6.34 -23.94
C PRO A 275 -10.82 -6.16 -23.01
N VAL A 276 -10.92 -6.95 -21.94
CA VAL A 276 -12.15 -7.10 -21.13
C VAL A 276 -12.61 -5.79 -20.46
N ALA A 277 -11.67 -5.05 -19.89
CA ALA A 277 -11.90 -3.83 -19.12
C ALA A 277 -11.11 -2.63 -19.64
N TYR A 278 -10.00 -2.88 -20.35
CA TYR A 278 -9.16 -1.87 -21.00
C TYR A 278 -8.89 -2.27 -22.44
N LYS A 279 -8.78 -1.28 -23.32
CA LYS A 279 -8.21 -1.47 -24.64
C LYS A 279 -6.69 -1.25 -24.60
N GLU A 280 -5.97 -1.87 -25.53
CA GLU A 280 -4.53 -1.70 -25.65
C GLU A 280 -4.15 -0.23 -25.86
N GLU A 281 -4.93 0.52 -26.62
CA GLU A 281 -4.71 1.95 -26.85
C GLU A 281 -4.84 2.78 -25.57
N GLN A 282 -5.75 2.39 -24.66
CA GLN A 282 -5.92 3.08 -23.38
C GLN A 282 -4.73 2.84 -22.44
N LEU A 283 -4.18 1.62 -22.46
CA LEU A 283 -2.98 1.31 -21.69
C LEU A 283 -1.77 2.07 -22.26
N LYS A 284 -1.64 2.11 -23.59
CA LYS A 284 -0.60 2.89 -24.25
C LYS A 284 -0.70 4.38 -23.92
N GLU A 285 -1.88 4.97 -24.03
CA GLU A 285 -2.10 6.38 -23.68
C GLU A 285 -1.75 6.69 -22.22
N PHE A 286 -2.03 5.75 -21.31
CA PHE A 286 -1.60 5.84 -19.91
C PHE A 286 -0.07 5.85 -19.80
N CYS A 287 0.63 4.92 -20.46
CA CYS A 287 2.10 4.86 -20.46
C CYS A 287 2.72 6.15 -21.02
N ASP A 288 2.26 6.62 -22.18
CA ASP A 288 2.73 7.85 -22.81
C ASP A 288 2.50 9.08 -21.91
N THR A 289 1.39 9.10 -21.18
CA THR A 289 1.07 10.18 -20.23
C THR A 289 1.96 10.12 -18.99
N ALA A 290 2.23 8.91 -18.47
CA ALA A 290 3.16 8.72 -17.36
C ALA A 290 4.58 9.15 -17.75
N GLU A 291 5.06 8.75 -18.93
CA GLU A 291 6.36 9.15 -19.47
C GLU A 291 6.49 10.68 -19.55
N ARG A 292 5.51 11.35 -20.18
CA ARG A 292 5.49 12.83 -20.26
C ARG A 292 5.51 13.47 -18.89
N ARG A 293 4.74 12.95 -17.93
CA ARG A 293 4.71 13.46 -16.55
C ARG A 293 6.09 13.36 -15.91
N PHE A 294 6.75 12.20 -15.98
CA PHE A 294 8.07 12.01 -15.36
C PHE A 294 9.14 12.89 -16.01
N ASN A 295 9.09 13.07 -17.34
CA ASN A 295 9.97 14.03 -18.02
C ASN A 295 9.75 15.47 -17.53
N ILE A 296 8.50 15.91 -17.36
CA ILE A 296 8.18 17.24 -16.81
C ILE A 296 8.70 17.38 -15.37
N GLU A 297 8.50 16.36 -14.54
CA GLU A 297 8.99 16.33 -13.15
C GLU A 297 10.51 16.39 -13.10
N ARG A 298 11.23 15.60 -13.91
CA ARG A 298 12.69 15.65 -14.05
C ARG A 298 13.17 17.07 -14.33
N ASP A 299 12.56 17.73 -15.31
CA ASP A 299 12.93 19.07 -15.73
C ASP A 299 12.60 20.11 -14.63
N ALA A 300 11.52 19.89 -13.87
CA ALA A 300 11.19 20.73 -12.72
C ALA A 300 12.21 20.56 -11.59
N ILE A 301 12.59 19.33 -11.25
CA ILE A 301 13.58 19.01 -10.22
C ILE A 301 14.94 19.63 -10.55
N ALA A 302 15.36 19.57 -11.81
CA ALA A 302 16.63 20.17 -12.25
C ALA A 302 16.65 21.70 -12.10
N ARG A 303 15.48 22.36 -12.14
CA ARG A 303 15.33 23.81 -11.92
C ARG A 303 15.11 24.19 -10.46
N ASP A 304 14.68 23.23 -9.65
CA ASP A 304 14.36 23.43 -8.24
C ASP A 304 15.64 23.38 -7.40
N ILE A 305 16.26 24.56 -7.23
CA ILE A 305 17.43 24.71 -6.38
C ILE A 305 16.96 24.50 -4.93
N PRO A 306 17.51 23.52 -4.19
CA PRO A 306 17.15 23.33 -2.80
C PRO A 306 17.41 24.63 -2.01
N PRO A 307 16.59 24.97 -1.00
CA PRO A 307 16.73 26.21 -0.26
C PRO A 307 18.18 26.35 0.21
N SER A 308 18.82 27.46 -0.17
CA SER A 308 20.16 27.79 0.30
C SER A 308 20.13 27.84 1.82
N LEU A 309 21.12 27.20 2.46
CA LEU A 309 21.39 27.39 3.89
C LEU A 309 21.38 28.89 4.20
N PRO A 310 20.83 29.32 5.35
CA PRO A 310 21.04 30.68 5.82
C PRO A 310 22.55 30.97 5.81
N PRO A 311 23.00 32.12 5.29
CA PRO A 311 24.39 32.50 5.44
C PRO A 311 24.68 32.67 6.93
N ASP A 312 25.77 32.05 7.38
CA ASP A 312 26.39 32.16 8.70
C ASP A 312 25.67 31.48 9.89
N SER A 313 25.81 30.16 9.99
CA SER A 313 26.01 29.49 11.30
C SER A 313 27.49 29.33 11.65
N ASP A 314 28.40 29.99 10.90
CA ASP A 314 29.81 30.11 11.26
C ASP A 314 29.99 30.74 12.65
N GLY A 315 29.05 31.60 13.09
CA GLY A 315 29.06 32.15 14.44
C GLY A 315 28.81 31.13 15.54
N GLU A 316 27.87 30.19 15.36
CA GLU A 316 27.56 29.16 16.37
C GLU A 316 28.55 28.01 16.34
N VAL A 317 29.02 27.60 15.15
CA VAL A 317 30.06 26.57 15.03
C VAL A 317 31.40 27.11 15.54
N SER A 318 31.77 28.36 15.22
CA SER A 318 32.97 28.99 15.77
C SER A 318 32.85 29.21 17.28
N ALA A 319 31.67 29.56 17.81
CA ALA A 319 31.45 29.67 19.25
C ALA A 319 31.54 28.32 19.97
N LEU A 320 31.04 27.23 19.37
CA LEU A 320 31.14 25.88 19.91
C LEU A 320 32.58 25.34 19.83
N VAL A 321 33.30 25.62 18.75
CA VAL A 321 34.72 25.28 18.61
C VAL A 321 35.57 26.10 19.59
N ASP A 322 35.30 27.38 19.76
CA ASP A 322 35.99 28.22 20.76
C ASP A 322 35.66 27.79 22.20
N MET A 323 34.42 27.38 22.46
CA MET A 323 34.01 26.85 23.76
C MET A 323 34.67 25.50 24.05
N ALA A 324 34.75 24.60 23.06
CA ALA A 324 35.48 23.33 23.16
C ALA A 324 36.99 23.54 23.34
N MET A 325 37.58 24.52 22.62
CA MET A 325 39.00 24.89 22.74
C MET A 325 39.33 25.60 24.05
N ARG A 326 38.37 26.28 24.70
CA ARG A 326 38.50 26.81 26.06
C ARG A 326 38.43 25.70 27.10
N ILE A 327 37.44 24.81 27.00
CA ILE A 327 37.31 23.65 27.90
C ILE A 327 38.56 22.75 27.82
N SER A 328 39.08 22.51 26.62
CA SER A 328 40.31 21.72 26.44
C SER A 328 41.56 22.41 27.00
N ARG A 329 41.62 23.76 26.97
CA ARG A 329 42.71 24.52 27.59
C ARG A 329 42.60 24.56 29.11
N ASP A 330 41.39 24.73 29.65
CA ASP A 330 41.14 24.74 31.09
C ASP A 330 41.42 23.35 31.70
N LEU A 331 41.08 22.27 30.99
CA LEU A 331 41.44 20.90 31.38
C LEU A 331 42.97 20.68 31.34
N ALA A 332 43.65 21.14 30.29
CA ALA A 332 45.12 21.06 30.19
C ALA A 332 45.86 21.90 31.25
N CYS A 333 45.30 23.02 31.69
CA CYS A 333 45.83 23.83 32.79
C CYS A 333 45.50 23.26 34.18
N SER A 334 44.43 22.46 34.30
CA SER A 334 44.07 21.78 35.55
C SER A 334 44.92 20.52 35.82
N GLU A 335 45.62 20.00 34.81
CA GLU A 335 46.55 18.86 34.92
C GLU A 335 48.03 19.26 34.93
N SER A 336 48.38 20.37 35.58
CA SER A 336 49.76 20.60 36.06
C SER A 336 49.82 20.42 37.57
N PRO A 337 50.37 19.29 38.08
CA PRO A 337 50.68 19.17 39.49
C PRO A 337 51.82 20.12 39.81
N ALA A 338 51.49 21.21 40.50
CA ALA A 338 52.45 21.95 41.29
C ALA A 338 53.14 20.97 42.24
N GLY A 339 54.46 20.86 42.11
CA GLY A 339 55.29 20.12 43.03
C GLY A 339 55.03 20.50 44.49
N ARG A 340 55.04 19.50 45.35
CA ARG A 340 55.50 19.58 46.75
C ARG A 340 56.45 18.39 46.91
N ARG A 341 57.74 18.70 46.97
CA ARG A 341 58.58 18.71 48.19
C ARG A 341 58.98 17.31 48.63
#